data_AF-A0A942MN75-F1
#
_entry.id   AF-A0A942MN75-F1
#
_cell.length_a   1.000
_cell.length_b   1.000
_cell.length_c   1.000
_cell.angle_alpha   90.00
_cell.angle_beta   90.00
_cell.angle_gamma   90.00
#
_symmetry.space_group_name_H-M   'P 1'
#
loop_
_entity.id
_entity.type
_entity.pdbx_description
1 polymer ?
#
loop_
_entity_poly.entity_id
_entity_poly.type
_entity_poly.pdbx_seq_one_letter_code
_entity_poly.pdbx_strand_id
1 'polypeptide(L)' 'KIRLRAHRGRRKTLEKIGVLENTYPSIFVVRIDEPNYNQRLSFSYADVLTETVELALLKDGSAKLMPVAK' A
#
# COMPACT_ATOMS: atom_id res chain seq x y z
N LYS A 1 -2.85 -7.17 8.10
CA LYS A 1 -2.10 -7.08 6.83
C LYS A 1 -2.54 -5.85 6.06
N ILE A 2 -1.84 -5.40 5.01
CA ILE A 2 -2.29 -4.29 4.16
C ILE A 2 -2.42 -4.75 2.71
N ARG A 3 -3.49 -4.34 2.04
CA ARG A 3 -3.64 -4.45 0.59
C ARG A 3 -3.23 -3.11 -0.01
N LEU A 4 -2.31 -3.16 -0.95
CA LEU A 4 -1.77 -2.02 -1.66
C LEU A 4 -2.24 -2.08 -3.10
N ARG A 5 -2.79 -0.98 -3.61
CA ARG A 5 -3.21 -0.83 -5.00
C ARG A 5 -2.50 0.37 -5.59
N ALA A 6 -1.63 0.15 -6.58
CA ALA A 6 -0.85 1.21 -7.22
C ALA A 6 -1.27 1.38 -8.69
N HIS A 7 -1.53 2.61 -9.10
CA HIS A 7 -1.89 2.99 -10.46
C HIS A 7 -0.64 3.30 -11.28
N ARG A 8 -0.09 2.29 -11.95
CA ARG A 8 1.11 2.43 -12.79
C ARG A 8 0.73 2.79 -14.23
N GLY A 9 0.20 4.00 -14.42
CA GLY A 9 -0.13 4.58 -15.72
C GLY A 9 -1.60 4.42 -16.14
N ARG A 10 -1.90 4.66 -17.41
CA ARG A 10 -3.28 4.94 -17.89
C ARG A 10 -4.27 3.78 -17.82
N ARG A 11 -3.81 2.53 -17.64
CA ARG A 11 -4.64 1.31 -17.64
C ARG A 11 -4.06 0.14 -16.82
N LYS A 12 -3.01 0.37 -16.04
CA LYS A 12 -2.36 -0.70 -15.25
C LYS A 12 -2.50 -0.39 -13.78
N THR A 13 -3.25 -1.24 -13.09
CA THR A 13 -3.38 -1.20 -11.65
C THR A 13 -2.73 -2.46 -11.08
N LEU A 14 -1.79 -2.26 -10.17
CA LEU A 14 -1.09 -3.34 -9.46
C LEU A 14 -1.71 -3.50 -8.08
N GLU A 15 -2.22 -4.69 -7.78
CA GLU A 15 -2.74 -5.03 -6.46
C GLU A 15 -1.84 -6.06 -5.80
N LYS A 16 -1.38 -5.76 -4.58
CA LYS A 16 -0.48 -6.61 -3.80
C LYS A 16 -0.90 -6.62 -2.34
N ILE A 17 -0.56 -7.69 -1.63
CA ILE A 17 -0.76 -7.80 -0.18
C ILE A 17 0.61 -7.75 0.47
N GLY A 18 0.74 -6.96 1.53
CA GLY A 18 2.00 -6.80 2.23
C GLY A 18 1.82 -6.38 3.68
N VAL A 19 2.94 -6.03 4.27
CA VAL A 19 3.07 -5.49 5.62
C VAL A 19 3.93 -4.23 5.56
N LEU A 20 3.54 -3.22 6.33
CA LEU A 20 4.36 -2.02 6.52
C LEU A 20 5.61 -2.44 7.31
N GLU A 21 6.79 -2.30 6.71
CA GLU A 21 8.05 -2.71 7.32
C GLU A 21 8.65 -1.51 8.07
N ASN A 22 8.85 -0.39 7.38
CA ASN A 22 9.46 0.82 7.95
C ASN A 22 8.69 2.08 7.53
N THR A 23 8.70 3.10 8.39
CA THR A 23 8.17 4.44 8.09
C THR A 23 9.23 5.50 8.34
N TYR A 24 9.38 6.41 7.38
CA TYR A 24 10.27 7.56 7.44
C TYR A 24 9.47 8.85 7.22
N PRO A 25 10.02 10.04 7.51
CA PRO A 25 9.30 11.30 7.38
C PRO A 25 8.75 11.59 5.96
N SER A 26 9.43 11.13 4.91
CA SER A 26 9.04 11.42 3.52
C SER A 26 8.49 10.22 2.74
N ILE A 27 8.81 9.00 3.19
CA ILE A 27 8.44 7.76 2.51
C ILE A 27 8.11 6.67 3.52
N PHE A 28 7.41 5.64 3.06
CA PHE A 28 7.18 4.41 3.80
C PHE A 28 7.58 3.20 2.96
N VAL A 29 7.98 2.12 3.63
CA VAL A 29 8.45 0.87 3.01
C VAL A 29 7.48 -0.25 3.35
N VAL A 30 6.96 -0.89 2.30
CA VAL A 30 6.06 -2.04 2.39
C VAL A 30 6.77 -3.28 1.87
N ARG A 31 6.75 -4.34 2.67
CA ARG A 31 7.19 -5.67 2.25
C ARG A 31 6.00 -6.47 1.75
N ILE A 32 6.07 -6.95 0.52
CA ILE A 32 5.03 -7.78 -0.09
C ILE A 32 5.11 -9.19 0.48
N ASP A 33 3.96 -9.74 0.86
CA ASP A 33 3.80 -11.09 1.41
C ASP A 33 3.63 -12.09 0.26
N GLU A 34 4.71 -12.30 -0.51
CA GLU A 34 4.76 -13.26 -1.61
C GLU A 34 5.67 -14.45 -1.27
N PRO A 35 5.19 -15.71 -1.39
CA PRO A 35 5.87 -16.88 -0.84
C PRO A 35 7.26 -17.15 -1.46
N ASN A 36 7.48 -16.71 -2.70
CA ASN A 36 8.74 -16.94 -3.42
C ASN A 36 9.52 -15.65 -3.72
N TYR A 37 9.04 -14.49 -3.27
CA TYR A 37 9.67 -13.22 -3.62
C TYR A 37 9.50 -12.15 -2.54
N ASN A 38 10.61 -11.81 -1.88
CA ASN A 38 10.65 -10.75 -0.88
C ASN A 38 10.79 -9.38 -1.55
N GLN A 39 9.70 -8.89 -2.15
CA GLN A 39 9.69 -7.55 -2.73
C GLN A 39 9.48 -6.48 -1.67
N ARG A 40 10.37 -5.48 -1.64
CA ARG A 40 10.18 -4.24 -0.88
C ARG A 40 9.82 -3.12 -1.84
N LEU A 41 8.78 -2.38 -1.51
CA LEU A 41 8.33 -1.21 -2.26
C LEU A 41 8.34 -0.01 -1.33
N SER A 42 8.99 1.05 -1.79
CA SER A 42 8.96 2.36 -1.12
C SER A 42 8.01 3.29 -1.86
N PHE A 43 7.13 3.94 -1.12
CA PHE A 43 6.18 4.92 -1.62
C PHE A 43 6.28 6.21 -0.81
N SER A 44 5.98 7.33 -1.45
CA SER A 44 5.91 8.63 -0.77
C SER A 44 4.51 8.87 -0.22
N TYR A 45 4.38 9.76 0.77
CA TYR A 45 3.05 10.19 1.24
C TYR A 45 2.28 10.96 0.16
N ALA A 46 3.00 11.61 -0.77
CA ALA A 46 2.38 12.27 -1.92
C ALA A 46 1.66 11.26 -2.82
N ASP A 47 2.18 10.04 -2.96
CA ASP A 47 1.54 8.99 -3.76
C ASP A 47 0.18 8.57 -3.18
N VAL A 48 0.08 8.52 -1.86
CA VAL A 48 -1.20 8.25 -1.17
C VAL A 48 -2.15 9.43 -1.32
N LEU A 49 -1.64 10.66 -1.17
CA LEU A 49 -2.43 11.88 -1.30
C LEU A 49 -2.96 12.12 -2.72
N THR A 50 -2.21 11.69 -3.73
CA THR A 50 -2.56 11.85 -5.16
C THR A 50 -3.29 10.64 -5.73
N GLU A 51 -3.74 9.72 -4.88
CA GLU A 51 -4.45 8.49 -5.29
C GLU A 51 -3.66 7.60 -6.26
N THR A 52 -2.34 7.80 -6.38
CA THR A 52 -1.50 6.89 -7.18
C THR A 52 -1.29 5.56 -6.44
N VAL A 53 -1.41 5.58 -5.11
CA VAL A 53 -1.35 4.39 -4.24
C VAL A 53 -2.49 4.41 -3.22
N GLU A 54 -3.39 3.44 -3.30
CA GLU A 54 -4.41 3.19 -2.30
C GLU A 54 -3.94 2.10 -1.32
N LEU A 55 -4.14 2.34 -0.03
CA LEU A 55 -3.82 1.40 1.04
C LEU A 55 -5.12 0.98 1.75
N ALA A 56 -5.33 -0.33 1.89
CA ALA A 56 -6.44 -0.88 2.64
C ALA A 56 -5.94 -1.80 3.77
N LEU A 57 -6.37 -1.54 5.00
CA LEU A 57 -6.06 -2.39 6.14
C LEU A 57 -6.91 -3.68 6.08
N LEU A 58 -6.25 -4.81 5.92
CA LEU A 58 -6.84 -6.14 6.08
C LEU A 58 -6.79 -6.47 7.57
N LYS A 59 -7.90 -6.22 8.27
CA LYS A 59 -8.11 -6.57 9.68
C LYS A 59 -8.93 -7.87 9.71
N ASP A 60 -8.46 -8.89 10.43
CA ASP A 60 -9.04 -10.25 10.45
C ASP A 60 -10.40 -10.36 11.17
N GLY A 61 -11.31 -9.40 10.98
CA GLY A 61 -12.65 -9.45 11.61
C GLY A 61 -13.51 -8.19 11.57
N SER A 62 -13.08 -7.08 10.96
CA SER A 62 -13.96 -5.93 10.73
C SER A 62 -13.36 -5.02 9.66
N ALA A 63 -13.90 -5.07 8.45
CA ALA A 63 -13.54 -4.17 7.36
C ALA A 63 -13.96 -2.74 7.70
N LYS A 64 -13.09 -2.02 8.41
CA LYS A 64 -13.22 -0.58 8.57
C LYS A 64 -12.39 0.06 7.47
N LEU A 65 -13.08 0.48 6.40
CA LEU A 65 -12.54 1.43 5.44
C LEU A 65 -12.12 2.67 6.23
N MET A 66 -10.83 2.90 6.36
CA MET A 66 -10.33 4.20 6.80
C MET A 66 -10.07 4.99 5.53
N PRO A 67 -10.97 5.92 5.13
CA PRO A 67 -10.59 6.92 4.15
C PRO A 67 -9.49 7.76 4.82
N VAL A 68 -8.27 7.72 4.30
CA VAL A 68 -7.23 8.65 4.72
C VAL A 68 -7.57 9.99 4.08
N ALA A 69 -8.29 10.78 4.89
CA ALA A 69 -8.64 12.19 4.73
C ALA A 69 -9.52 12.57 3.52
N LYS A 70 -10.27 13.65 3.76
CA LYS A 70 -11.34 14.25 2.98
C LYS A 70 -10.79 15.39 2.13
#